data_AF-A0A7W0WIF4-F1
#
_entry.id   AF-A0A7W0WIF4-F1
#
_cell.length_a   1.000
_cell.length_b   1.000
_cell.length_c   1.000
_cell.angle_alpha   90.00
_cell.angle_beta   90.00
_cell.angle_gamma   90.00
#
_symmetry.space_group_name_H-M   'P 1'
#
loop_
_entity.id
_entity.type
_entity.pdbx_description
1 polymer ?
#
loop_
_entity_poly.entity_id
_entity_poly.type
_entity_poly.pdbx_seq_one_letter_code
_entity_poly.pdbx_strand_id
1 'polypeptide(L)' 'MLYYDTKLVDTPEGTTGEGDLSFAAFSLSHAACRDDVLEVRIGEHMLLAWCMECAVMEVFAPCED' A
#
# COMPACT_ATOMS: atom_id res chain seq x y z
N MET A 1 -19.58 -6.62 13.04
CA MET A 1 -18.23 -6.96 12.53
C MET A 1 -18.29 -6.79 11.03
N LEU A 2 -17.69 -5.73 10.48
CA LEU A 2 -17.75 -5.46 9.04
C LEU A 2 -16.63 -6.26 8.37
N TYR A 3 -17.03 -7.20 7.50
CA TYR A 3 -16.14 -8.05 6.71
C TYR A 3 -15.82 -7.29 5.42
N TYR A 4 -14.58 -6.83 5.26
CA TYR A 4 -14.14 -6.20 4.01
C TYR A 4 -13.56 -7.30 3.12
N ASP A 5 -14.24 -7.58 2.01
CA ASP A 5 -13.80 -8.51 0.96
C ASP A 5 -12.78 -7.80 0.07
N THR A 6 -11.51 -7.85 0.46
CA THR A 6 -10.42 -7.33 -0.36
C THR A 6 -10.06 -8.40 -1.38
N LYS A 7 -10.63 -8.31 -2.60
CA LYS A 7 -10.18 -9.13 -3.73
C LYS A 7 -8.73 -8.77 -4.05
N LEU A 8 -7.80 -9.58 -3.57
CA LEU A 8 -6.41 -9.59 -4.00
C LEU A 8 -6.38 -9.93 -5.49
N VAL A 9 -6.01 -8.95 -6.32
CA VAL A 9 -5.76 -9.16 -7.74
C VAL A 9 -4.43 -9.89 -7.87
N ASP A 10 -4.51 -11.15 -8.30
CA ASP A 10 -3.35 -12.00 -8.58
C ASP A 10 -2.55 -11.36 -9.72
N THR A 11 -1.35 -10.87 -9.42
CA THR A 11 -0.43 -10.25 -10.38
C THR A 11 0.79 -11.17 -10.50
N PRO A 12 1.26 -11.51 -11.71
CA PRO A 12 2.11 -12.68 -11.93
C PRO A 12 3.53 -12.52 -11.37
N GLU A 13 4.01 -13.61 -10.78
CA GLU A 13 5.36 -13.82 -10.23
C GLU A 13 6.49 -13.24 -11.09
N GLY A 14 7.32 -12.40 -10.46
CA GLY A 14 8.73 -12.30 -10.80
C GLY A 14 9.30 -10.90 -10.73
N THR A 15 9.61 -10.41 -9.52
CA THR A 15 10.80 -9.60 -9.20
C THR A 15 10.97 -9.53 -7.68
N THR A 16 12.08 -10.03 -7.17
CA THR A 16 12.60 -9.76 -5.82
C THR A 16 12.71 -8.23 -5.63
N GLY A 17 11.69 -7.60 -5.04
CA GLY A 17 11.61 -6.14 -4.84
C GLY A 17 10.27 -5.48 -5.13
N GLU A 18 9.23 -6.21 -5.54
CA GLU A 18 7.96 -5.63 -5.99
C GLU A 18 7.13 -4.96 -4.87
N GLY A 19 7.17 -5.49 -3.63
CA GLY A 19 6.45 -4.91 -2.49
C GLY A 19 6.97 -3.54 -2.03
N ASP A 20 8.27 -3.26 -2.23
CA ASP A 20 8.88 -1.96 -1.93
C ASP A 20 8.46 -0.90 -2.97
N LEU A 21 8.28 -1.33 -4.22
CA LEU A 21 7.85 -0.47 -5.32
C LEU A 21 6.36 -0.12 -5.26
N SER A 22 5.52 -0.98 -4.70
CA SER A 22 4.08 -0.71 -4.56
C SER A 22 3.81 0.52 -3.68
N PHE A 23 4.50 0.65 -2.55
CA PHE A 23 4.38 1.82 -1.68
C PHE A 23 4.91 3.10 -2.36
N ALA A 24 6.05 3.01 -3.05
CA ALA A 24 6.62 4.13 -3.79
C ALA A 24 5.68 4.60 -4.92
N ALA A 25 5.06 3.66 -5.63
CA ALA A 25 4.08 3.95 -6.68
C ALA A 25 2.83 4.63 -6.11
N PHE A 26 2.28 4.11 -5.00
CA PHE A 26 1.16 4.74 -4.30
C PHE A 26 1.50 6.18 -3.89
N SER A 27 2.67 6.38 -3.29
CA SER A 27 3.13 7.69 -2.84
C SER A 27 3.30 8.66 -4.00
N LEU A 28 3.88 8.21 -5.12
CA LEU A 28 4.05 9.04 -6.31
C LEU A 28 2.71 9.44 -6.95
N SER A 29 1.76 8.51 -7.03
CA SER A 29 0.41 8.78 -7.58
C SER A 29 -0.36 9.81 -6.77
N HIS A 30 -0.08 9.92 -5.47
CA HIS A 30 -0.75 10.86 -4.56
C HIS A 30 0.13 12.07 -4.16
N ALA A 31 1.34 12.20 -4.73
CA ALA A 31 2.26 13.30 -4.39
C ALA A 31 1.72 14.70 -4.76
N ALA A 32 0.72 14.77 -5.64
CA ALA A 32 0.05 16.02 -6.02
C ALA A 32 -1.15 16.37 -5.11
N CYS A 33 -1.53 15.48 -4.20
CA CYS A 33 -2.58 15.76 -3.22
C CYS A 33 -2.12 16.85 -2.26
N ARG A 34 -3.04 17.72 -1.83
CA ARG A 34 -2.70 18.82 -0.90
C ARG A 34 -2.28 18.32 0.49
N ASP A 35 -2.59 17.08 0.80
CA ASP A 35 -2.26 16.42 2.05
C ASP A 35 -1.17 15.37 1.79
N ASP A 36 -0.15 15.36 2.64
CA ASP A 36 0.93 14.37 2.56
C ASP A 36 0.38 12.95 2.76
N VAL A 37 0.95 11.99 2.04
CA VAL A 37 0.63 10.57 2.27
C VAL A 37 1.15 10.14 3.64
N LEU A 38 0.26 9.65 4.50
CA LEU A 38 0.64 9.11 5.80
C LEU A 38 1.15 7.68 5.65
N GLU A 39 2.39 7.44 6.08
CA GLU A 39 2.98 6.10 6.23
C GLU A 39 2.83 5.62 7.68
N VAL A 40 2.22 4.45 7.88
CA VAL A 40 2.08 3.82 9.18
C VAL A 40 2.58 2.38 9.13
N ARG A 41 3.54 2.04 9.99
CA ARG A 41 3.97 0.65 10.18
C ARG A 41 2.94 -0.12 11.00
N ILE A 42 2.48 -1.25 10.46
CA ILE A 42 1.55 -2.17 11.10
C ILE A 42 2.28 -3.48 11.40
N GLY A 43 2.38 -3.84 12.67
CA GLY A 43 3.12 -5.02 13.09
C GLY A 43 4.61 -4.91 12.76
N GLU A 44 5.25 -6.05 12.49
CA GLU A 44 6.70 -6.11 12.29
C GLU A 44 7.12 -5.77 10.86
N HIS A 45 6.25 -6.02 9.87
CA HIS A 45 6.65 -5.94 8.46
C HIS A 45 5.64 -5.29 7.51
N MET A 46 4.42 -4.94 7.95
CA MET A 46 3.43 -4.34 7.06
C MET A 46 3.50 -2.82 7.10
N LEU A 47 3.18 -2.18 5.98
CA LEU A 47 3.05 -0.73 5.85
C LEU A 47 1.62 -0.40 5.42
N LEU A 48 1.07 0.67 5.97
CA LEU A 48 -0.19 1.26 5.52
C LEU A 48 0.10 2.65 4.99
N ALA A 49 -0.35 2.92 3.78
CA ALA A 49 -0.35 4.26 3.21
C ALA A 49 -1.79 4.80 3.17
N TRP A 50 -1.94 6.07 3.53
CA TRP A 50 -3.23 6.75 3.47
C TRP A 50 -3.07 8.15 2.87
N CYS A 51 -3.84 8.42 1.80
CA CYS A 51 -4.06 9.76 1.30
C CYS A 51 -5.44 10.26 1.79
N MET A 52 -5.45 11.30 2.62
CA MET A 52 -6.70 11.86 3.17
C MET A 52 -7.51 12.61 2.11
N GLU A 53 -6.84 13.24 1.13
CA GLU A 53 -7.52 13.98 0.06
C GLU A 53 -8.32 13.05 -0.87
N CYS A 54 -7.72 11.93 -1.25
CA CYS A 54 -8.40 10.92 -2.09
C CYS A 54 -9.26 9.95 -1.27
N ALA A 55 -9.17 9.99 0.05
CA ALA A 55 -9.81 9.04 0.97
C ALA A 55 -9.50 7.57 0.62
N VAL A 56 -8.28 7.29 0.16
CA VAL A 56 -7.82 5.94 -0.25
C VAL A 56 -6.73 5.43 0.69
N MET A 57 -6.85 4.18 1.09
CA MET A 57 -5.97 3.51 2.03
C MET A 57 -5.56 2.16 1.46
N GLU A 58 -4.27 1.85 1.54
CA GLU A 58 -3.71 0.59 1.04
C GLU A 58 -2.69 0.02 2.04
N VAL A 59 -2.68 -1.31 2.16
CA VAL A 59 -1.76 -2.04 3.03
C VAL A 59 -0.79 -2.83 2.16
N PHE A 60 0.50 -2.64 2.41
CA PHE A 60 1.62 -3.29 1.74
C PHE A 60 2.21 -4.32 2.70
N ALA A 61 2.18 -5.59 2.29
CA ALA A 61 2.86 -6.67 2.97
C ALA A 61 4.28 -6.84 2.40
N PRO A 62 5.26 -7.28 3.20
CA PRO A 62 6.54 -7.69 2.65
C PRO A 62 6.31 -8.89 1.72
N CYS A 63 7.09 -9.01 0.64
CA CYS A 63 7.12 -10.25 -0.11
C CYS A 63 7.66 -11.36 0.80
N GLU A 64 6.88 -12.42 1.05
CA GLU A 64 7.38 -13.62 1.71
C GLU A 64 8.32 -14.33 0.71
N ASP A 65 9.55 -14.63 1.15
CA ASP A 65 10.59 -15.34 0.37
C ASP A 65 10.30 -16.84 0.26
#